data_AF-A0ABD6WVZ8-F1
#
_entry.id   AF-A0ABD6WVZ8-F1
#
_cell.length_a   1.000
_cell.length_b   1.000
_cell.length_c   1.000
_cell.angle_alpha   90.00
_cell.angle_beta   90.00
_cell.angle_gamma   90.00
#
_symmetry.space_group_name_H-M   'P 1'
#
loop_
_entity.id
_entity.type
_entity.pdbx_description
1 polymer ?
#
loop_
_entity_poly.entity_id
_entity_poly.type
_entity_poly.pdbx_seq_one_letter_code
_entity_poly.pdbx_strand_id
1 'polypeptide(L)'
;MTGAQLIMACLKAHHVTTLFGYPGGAIMPTYDALYDAGLDHLLCRNEQGAAMAAIGYARSTGKVGVCIATSGPGATNLVTGLGDAMMDSIPVVTITGQVASPLIGTDAFQEADVLGLSFACTKHSFIVQSADVALQGDLIQVLNALKQDLEPWREQIRDLKAKLDFTYIENQGNRPIDPWALLNSLSNRKPNNAVICTDVGQHQMWSAQHMLRVARHRGFTVTTMEMTLIETQVRLKITVKSDRTLDLLVNQLAKLPDVLMVN
;
A
#
# COMPACT_ATOMS: atom_id res chain seq x y z
N MET A 1 21.64 -12.57 -13.99
CA MET A 1 21.42 -11.90 -12.70
C MET A 1 20.18 -12.51 -12.06
N THR A 2 20.26 -12.99 -10.82
CA THR A 2 19.11 -13.52 -10.08
C THR A 2 18.26 -12.37 -9.51
N GLY A 3 17.02 -12.65 -9.08
CA GLY A 3 16.18 -11.65 -8.40
C GLY A 3 16.86 -11.05 -7.16
N ALA A 4 17.54 -11.89 -6.36
CA ALA A 4 18.31 -11.45 -5.21
C ALA A 4 19.47 -10.50 -5.60
N GLN A 5 20.23 -10.84 -6.65
CA GLN A 5 21.29 -9.97 -7.18
C GLN A 5 20.73 -8.64 -7.71
N LEU A 6 19.55 -8.67 -8.32
CA LEU A 6 18.86 -7.46 -8.78
C LEU A 6 18.48 -6.55 -7.60
N ILE A 7 17.94 -7.09 -6.51
CA ILE A 7 17.65 -6.32 -5.29
C ILE A 7 18.92 -5.60 -4.82
N MET A 8 20.05 -6.30 -4.72
CA MET A 8 21.32 -5.70 -4.31
C MET A 8 21.81 -4.61 -5.28
N ALA A 9 21.66 -4.82 -6.59
CA ALA A 9 22.00 -3.84 -7.61
C ALA A 9 21.13 -2.57 -7.50
N CYS A 10 19.82 -2.73 -7.29
CA CYS A 10 18.89 -1.62 -7.08
C CYS A 10 19.24 -0.82 -5.81
N LEU A 11 19.50 -1.50 -4.70
CA LEU A 11 19.90 -0.84 -3.44
C LEU A 11 21.17 0.00 -3.63
N LYS A 12 22.18 -0.55 -4.31
CA LYS A 12 23.41 0.19 -4.67
C LYS A 12 23.14 1.38 -5.57
N ALA A 13 22.30 1.22 -6.59
CA ALA A 13 21.91 2.32 -7.48
C ALA A 13 21.20 3.46 -6.75
N HIS A 14 20.51 3.16 -5.65
CA HIS A 14 19.88 4.13 -4.75
C HIS A 14 20.79 4.59 -3.59
N HIS A 15 22.10 4.33 -3.68
CA HIS A 15 23.11 4.75 -2.70
C HIS A 15 22.85 4.24 -1.27
N VAL A 16 22.14 3.11 -1.13
CA VAL A 16 22.05 2.38 0.13
C VAL A 16 23.42 1.76 0.40
N THR A 17 23.94 1.96 1.60
CA THR A 17 25.23 1.40 2.04
C THR A 17 25.08 0.38 3.16
N THR A 18 24.01 0.49 3.95
CA THR A 18 23.86 -0.22 5.21
C THR A 18 22.46 -0.80 5.33
N LEU A 19 22.37 -2.06 5.73
CA LEU A 19 21.15 -2.82 5.94
C LEU A 19 21.12 -3.37 7.35
N PHE A 20 19.92 -3.54 7.89
CA PHE A 20 19.67 -4.09 9.23
C PHE A 20 18.79 -5.31 9.12
N GLY A 21 19.10 -6.41 9.78
CA GLY A 21 18.27 -7.59 9.56
C GLY A 21 18.53 -8.79 10.42
N TYR A 22 17.64 -9.77 10.27
CA TYR A 22 17.78 -11.11 10.80
C TYR A 22 17.52 -12.14 9.69
N PRO A 23 18.43 -13.12 9.46
CA PRO A 23 18.30 -14.09 8.38
C PRO A 23 17.28 -15.19 8.70
N GLY A 24 16.81 -15.86 7.65
CA GLY A 24 15.98 -17.06 7.77
C GLY A 24 15.75 -17.73 6.42
N GLY A 25 15.22 -18.95 6.43
CA GLY A 25 15.19 -19.82 5.25
C GLY A 25 14.57 -19.18 4.00
N ALA A 26 13.42 -18.52 4.14
CA ALA A 26 12.70 -17.93 3.01
C ALA A 26 13.37 -16.69 2.38
N ILE A 27 14.38 -16.09 3.04
CA ILE A 27 15.10 -14.91 2.54
C ILE A 27 16.57 -15.21 2.23
N MET A 28 17.02 -16.46 2.38
CA MET A 28 18.43 -16.83 2.21
C MET A 28 19.03 -16.43 0.87
N PRO A 29 18.36 -16.60 -0.29
CA PRO A 29 18.93 -16.17 -1.56
C PRO A 29 19.31 -14.68 -1.59
N THR A 30 18.57 -13.83 -0.87
CA THR A 30 18.86 -12.40 -0.74
C THR A 30 20.09 -12.15 0.12
N TYR A 31 20.25 -12.90 1.22
CA TYR A 31 21.45 -12.83 2.06
C TYR A 31 22.69 -13.40 1.37
N ASP A 32 22.54 -14.45 0.55
CA ASP A 32 23.64 -14.99 -0.26
C ASP A 32 24.14 -13.93 -1.25
N ALA A 33 23.22 -13.25 -1.95
CA ALA A 33 23.58 -12.16 -2.86
C ALA A 33 24.16 -10.94 -2.14
N LEU A 34 23.78 -10.71 -0.89
CA LEU A 34 24.29 -9.61 -0.06
C LEU A 34 25.79 -9.79 0.27
N TYR A 35 26.25 -11.03 0.43
CA TYR A 35 27.65 -11.36 0.74
C TYR A 35 28.63 -10.76 -0.28
N ASP A 36 28.30 -10.86 -1.58
CA ASP A 36 29.11 -10.32 -2.68
C ASP A 36 28.70 -8.91 -3.10
N ALA A 37 27.70 -8.31 -2.44
CA ALA A 37 27.14 -7.03 -2.88
C ALA A 37 28.03 -5.83 -2.54
N GLY A 38 28.92 -5.93 -1.53
CA GLY A 38 29.67 -4.80 -1.00
C GLY A 38 28.79 -3.80 -0.22
N LEU A 39 27.72 -4.30 0.40
CA LEU A 39 26.83 -3.55 1.28
C LEU A 39 27.04 -4.03 2.71
N ASP A 40 27.02 -3.12 3.68
CA ASP A 40 27.17 -3.47 5.09
C ASP A 40 25.86 -4.04 5.62
N HIS A 41 25.93 -5.20 6.28
CA HIS A 41 24.79 -5.80 6.96
C HIS A 41 25.01 -5.87 8.47
N LEU A 42 24.15 -5.21 9.21
CA LEU A 42 24.10 -5.26 10.66
C LEU A 42 23.10 -6.32 11.10
N LEU A 43 23.64 -7.47 11.53
CA LEU A 43 22.85 -8.55 12.11
C LEU A 43 22.28 -8.13 13.47
N CYS A 44 20.98 -7.91 13.51
CA CYS A 44 20.26 -7.65 14.75
C CYS A 44 19.99 -8.96 15.50
N ARG A 45 19.54 -8.87 16.75
CA ARG A 45 19.13 -10.05 17.54
C ARG A 45 17.63 -10.34 17.50
N ASN A 46 16.86 -9.43 16.93
CA ASN A 46 15.42 -9.51 16.71
C ASN A 46 15.09 -8.60 15.52
N GLU A 47 14.13 -8.99 14.69
CA GLU A 47 13.64 -8.22 13.54
C GLU A 47 13.03 -6.88 13.96
N GLN A 48 12.28 -6.81 15.08
CA GLN A 48 11.80 -5.53 15.61
C GLN A 48 12.97 -4.58 15.89
N GLY A 49 14.08 -5.10 16.43
CA GLY A 49 15.32 -4.36 16.63
C GLY A 49 15.94 -3.89 15.30
N ALA A 50 15.85 -4.71 14.24
CA ALA A 50 16.30 -4.32 12.91
C ALA A 50 15.48 -3.17 12.33
N ALA A 51 14.15 -3.18 12.50
CA ALA A 51 13.30 -2.07 12.08
C ALA A 51 13.64 -0.78 12.84
N MET A 52 13.80 -0.86 14.17
CA MET A 52 14.16 0.29 14.99
C MET A 52 15.56 0.84 14.66
N ALA A 53 16.51 -0.04 14.35
CA ALA A 53 17.84 0.37 13.92
C ALA A 53 17.79 1.09 12.55
N ALA A 54 16.98 0.59 11.60
CA ALA A 54 16.75 1.25 10.33
C ALA A 54 16.10 2.64 10.50
N ILE A 55 15.13 2.78 11.41
CA ILE A 55 14.53 4.07 11.78
C ILE A 55 15.58 5.03 12.34
N GLY A 56 16.39 4.58 13.30
CA GLY A 56 17.44 5.39 13.92
C GLY A 56 18.51 5.83 12.91
N TYR A 57 18.89 4.93 12.01
CA TYR A 57 19.78 5.24 10.88
C TYR A 57 19.18 6.31 9.97
N ALA A 58 17.92 6.15 9.57
CA ALA A 58 17.25 7.10 8.69
C ALA A 58 17.16 8.50 9.32
N ARG A 59 16.83 8.59 10.61
CA ARG A 59 16.77 9.86 11.34
C ARG A 59 18.14 10.54 11.47
N SER A 60 19.17 9.78 11.81
CA SER A 60 20.50 10.33 12.08
C SER A 60 21.26 10.73 10.81
N THR A 61 21.00 10.06 9.70
CA THR A 61 21.73 10.27 8.44
C THR A 61 20.96 11.04 7.38
N GLY A 62 19.63 11.14 7.51
CA GLY A 62 18.75 11.66 6.46
C GLY A 62 18.62 10.73 5.25
N LYS A 63 19.18 9.50 5.30
CA LYS A 63 19.11 8.50 4.23
C LYS A 63 17.94 7.53 4.47
N VAL A 64 17.64 6.70 3.49
CA VAL A 64 16.64 5.63 3.64
C VAL A 64 17.19 4.51 4.52
N GLY A 65 16.45 4.12 5.55
CA GLY A 65 16.74 2.93 6.35
C GLY A 65 16.23 1.67 5.64
N VAL A 66 17.05 0.64 5.53
CA VAL A 66 16.65 -0.62 4.89
C VAL A 66 16.72 -1.76 5.88
N CYS A 67 15.62 -2.48 6.08
CA CYS A 67 15.61 -3.69 6.90
C CYS A 67 15.23 -4.96 6.13
N ILE A 68 15.87 -6.08 6.49
CA ILE A 68 15.66 -7.40 5.89
C ILE A 68 15.24 -8.41 6.95
N ALA A 69 14.15 -9.15 6.69
CA ALA A 69 13.73 -10.29 7.52
C ALA A 69 13.27 -11.47 6.66
N THR A 70 13.09 -12.63 7.30
CA THR A 70 12.50 -13.81 6.66
C THR A 70 10.97 -13.71 6.56
N SER A 71 10.31 -14.75 6.06
CA SER A 71 8.84 -14.83 6.00
C SER A 71 8.22 -15.00 7.39
N GLY A 72 6.88 -15.08 7.44
CA GLY A 72 6.15 -15.47 8.63
C GLY A 72 6.56 -14.68 9.88
N PRO A 73 7.14 -15.34 10.91
CA PRO A 73 7.48 -14.70 12.19
C PRO A 73 8.43 -13.51 12.05
N GLY A 74 9.42 -13.61 11.15
CA GLY A 74 10.39 -12.53 10.96
C GLY A 74 9.73 -11.28 10.40
N ALA A 75 8.89 -11.45 9.38
CA ALA A 75 8.11 -10.36 8.81
C ALA A 75 7.07 -9.79 9.80
N THR A 76 6.39 -10.62 10.59
CA THR A 76 5.42 -10.16 11.58
C THR A 76 6.07 -9.33 12.69
N ASN A 77 7.31 -9.65 13.10
CA ASN A 77 8.05 -8.90 14.10
C ASN A 77 8.44 -7.48 13.62
N LEU A 78 8.43 -7.23 12.32
CA LEU A 78 8.70 -5.89 11.76
C LEU A 78 7.49 -4.95 11.86
N VAL A 79 6.27 -5.47 12.02
CA VAL A 79 5.02 -4.68 11.95
C VAL A 79 5.03 -3.51 12.94
N THR A 80 5.54 -3.70 14.15
CA THR A 80 5.65 -2.61 15.14
C THR A 80 6.57 -1.50 14.66
N GLY A 81 7.72 -1.84 14.08
CA GLY A 81 8.67 -0.84 13.55
C GLY A 81 8.15 -0.17 12.28
N LEU A 82 7.44 -0.90 11.42
CA LEU A 82 6.75 -0.31 10.27
C LEU A 82 5.70 0.73 10.71
N GLY A 83 4.92 0.40 11.75
CA GLY A 83 3.95 1.33 12.34
C GLY A 83 4.61 2.61 12.86
N ASP A 84 5.71 2.49 13.60
CA ASP A 84 6.48 3.64 14.10
C ASP A 84 7.00 4.51 12.95
N ALA A 85 7.65 3.89 11.95
CA ALA A 85 8.18 4.60 10.78
C ALA A 85 7.08 5.32 10.00
N MET A 86 5.90 4.71 9.86
CA MET A 86 4.76 5.30 9.16
C MET A 86 4.21 6.51 9.92
N MET A 87 4.00 6.40 11.23
CA MET A 87 3.46 7.49 12.06
C MET A 87 4.37 8.70 12.07
N ASP A 88 5.68 8.47 12.14
CA ASP A 88 6.68 9.54 12.20
C ASP A 88 7.24 9.94 10.83
N SER A 89 6.66 9.39 9.74
CA SER A 89 7.08 9.66 8.36
C SER A 89 8.57 9.41 8.08
N ILE A 90 9.15 8.42 8.74
CA ILE A 90 10.55 8.03 8.57
C ILE A 90 10.72 7.18 7.31
N PRO A 91 11.69 7.51 6.43
CA PRO A 91 11.90 6.76 5.19
C PRO A 91 12.54 5.40 5.46
N VAL A 92 11.72 4.36 5.52
CA VAL A 92 12.16 2.96 5.70
C VAL A 92 11.65 2.09 4.56
N VAL A 93 12.51 1.19 4.07
CA VAL A 93 12.19 0.12 3.13
C VAL A 93 12.42 -1.22 3.81
N THR A 94 11.43 -2.09 3.72
CA THR A 94 11.48 -3.43 4.31
C THR A 94 11.41 -4.48 3.22
N ILE A 95 12.35 -5.43 3.24
CA ILE A 95 12.41 -6.56 2.32
C ILE A 95 12.22 -7.83 3.14
N THR A 96 11.19 -8.60 2.83
CA THR A 96 10.90 -9.87 3.51
C THR A 96 10.97 -11.05 2.56
N GLY A 97 11.33 -12.20 3.10
CA GLY A 97 11.15 -13.47 2.39
C GLY A 97 9.68 -13.86 2.33
N GLN A 98 9.35 -14.76 1.43
CA GLN A 98 8.06 -15.45 1.40
C GLN A 98 8.29 -16.91 1.01
N VAL A 99 7.35 -17.79 1.36
CA VAL A 99 7.33 -19.16 0.82
C VAL A 99 7.30 -19.13 -0.72
N ALA A 100 7.73 -20.23 -1.34
CA ALA A 100 7.69 -20.35 -2.79
C ALA A 100 6.28 -20.09 -3.34
N SER A 101 6.16 -19.42 -4.49
CA SER A 101 4.87 -18.97 -5.05
C SER A 101 3.78 -20.06 -5.08
N PRO A 102 4.06 -21.33 -5.43
CA PRO A 102 3.04 -22.39 -5.41
C PRO A 102 2.50 -22.77 -4.02
N LEU A 103 3.17 -22.35 -2.95
CA LEU A 103 2.82 -22.65 -1.56
C LEU A 103 2.08 -21.50 -0.86
N ILE A 104 1.95 -20.34 -1.49
CA ILE A 104 1.21 -19.21 -0.92
C ILE A 104 -0.28 -19.58 -0.84
N GLY A 105 -0.89 -19.39 0.33
CA GLY A 105 -2.29 -19.75 0.61
C GLY A 105 -2.51 -21.23 0.91
N THR A 106 -1.45 -21.99 1.16
CA THR A 106 -1.54 -23.43 1.52
C THR A 106 -1.25 -23.71 2.99
N ASP A 107 -1.05 -22.66 3.79
CA ASP A 107 -0.61 -22.74 5.20
C ASP A 107 0.73 -23.47 5.34
N ALA A 108 1.63 -23.24 4.37
CA ALA A 108 2.96 -23.81 4.38
C ALA A 108 3.77 -23.31 5.60
N PHE A 109 4.81 -24.05 5.98
CA PHE A 109 5.65 -23.69 7.12
C PHE A 109 6.20 -22.25 6.98
N GLN A 110 5.94 -21.42 7.99
CA GLN A 110 6.29 -19.99 8.01
C GLN A 110 5.68 -19.14 6.89
N GLU A 111 4.56 -19.59 6.30
CA GLU A 111 3.68 -18.72 5.54
C GLU A 111 2.90 -17.80 6.49
N ALA A 112 2.78 -16.54 6.11
CA ALA A 112 1.83 -15.60 6.69
C ALA A 112 1.41 -14.57 5.64
N ASP A 113 0.21 -14.00 5.79
CA ASP A 113 -0.25 -12.86 5.00
C ASP A 113 0.44 -11.55 5.44
N VAL A 114 1.75 -11.48 5.17
CA VAL A 114 2.59 -10.32 5.45
C VAL A 114 2.09 -9.08 4.69
N LEU A 115 1.55 -9.27 3.50
CA LEU A 115 0.98 -8.20 2.68
C LEU A 115 -0.22 -7.57 3.39
N GLY A 116 -1.20 -8.39 3.78
CA GLY A 116 -2.36 -7.97 4.57
C GLY A 116 -1.98 -7.27 5.87
N LEU A 117 -1.05 -7.85 6.63
CA LEU A 117 -0.57 -7.29 7.91
C LEU A 117 0.10 -5.93 7.75
N SER A 118 0.90 -5.76 6.70
CA SER A 118 1.69 -4.55 6.49
C SER A 118 0.91 -3.38 5.87
N PHE A 119 -0.23 -3.62 5.22
CA PHE A 119 -1.01 -2.57 4.55
C PHE A 119 -1.42 -1.41 5.47
N ALA A 120 -1.72 -1.71 6.74
CA ALA A 120 -2.16 -0.69 7.70
C ALA A 120 -1.00 0.17 8.23
N CYS A 121 0.24 -0.30 8.11
CA CYS A 121 1.43 0.30 8.71
C CYS A 121 2.53 0.62 7.67
N THR A 122 2.17 0.67 6.38
CA THR A 122 3.09 1.04 5.30
C THR A 122 2.43 2.01 4.32
N LYS A 123 3.25 2.81 3.63
CA LYS A 123 2.76 3.65 2.52
C LYS A 123 2.45 2.81 1.28
N HIS A 124 3.27 1.80 1.04
CA HIS A 124 3.15 0.85 -0.07
C HIS A 124 3.63 -0.53 0.39
N SER A 125 2.94 -1.58 -0.04
CA SER A 125 3.34 -2.98 0.16
C SER A 125 2.87 -3.80 -1.03
N PHE A 126 3.69 -4.73 -1.50
CA PHE A 126 3.42 -5.60 -2.64
C PHE A 126 4.26 -6.88 -2.54
N ILE A 127 3.82 -7.94 -3.21
CA ILE A 127 4.55 -9.20 -3.34
C ILE A 127 5.06 -9.30 -4.78
N VAL A 128 6.34 -9.59 -4.95
CA VAL A 128 6.94 -9.87 -6.26
C VAL A 128 6.64 -11.32 -6.62
N GLN A 129 5.76 -11.55 -7.61
CA GLN A 129 5.35 -12.89 -8.03
C GLN A 129 6.19 -13.46 -9.18
N SER A 130 6.54 -12.62 -10.15
CA SER A 130 7.44 -12.91 -11.25
C SER A 130 8.34 -11.70 -11.52
N ALA A 131 9.51 -11.95 -12.08
CA ALA A 131 10.42 -10.92 -12.55
C ALA A 131 10.82 -11.26 -13.99
N ASP A 132 9.93 -10.94 -14.94
CA ASP A 132 10.12 -11.23 -16.35
C ASP A 132 11.02 -10.19 -17.04
N VAL A 133 10.96 -8.95 -16.57
CA VAL A 133 11.76 -7.82 -17.06
C VAL A 133 12.24 -7.00 -15.88
N ALA A 134 13.55 -6.81 -15.76
CA ALA A 134 14.15 -5.91 -14.78
C ALA A 134 14.43 -4.56 -15.44
N LEU A 135 13.89 -3.48 -14.85
CA LEU A 135 14.12 -2.12 -15.31
C LEU A 135 15.00 -1.41 -14.29
N GLN A 136 16.23 -1.12 -14.69
CA GLN A 136 17.21 -0.45 -13.86
C GLN A 136 17.23 1.04 -14.24
N GLY A 137 16.90 1.92 -13.29
CA GLY A 137 16.88 3.35 -13.53
C GLY A 137 15.97 4.11 -12.56
N ASP A 138 15.86 5.42 -12.76
CA ASP A 138 14.91 6.25 -12.00
C ASP A 138 13.46 5.82 -12.30
N LEU A 139 12.68 5.58 -11.23
CA LEU A 139 11.33 5.04 -11.34
C LEU A 139 10.41 5.96 -12.15
N ILE A 140 10.53 7.28 -12.02
CA ILE A 140 9.68 8.24 -12.74
C ILE A 140 10.03 8.21 -14.23
N GLN A 141 11.31 8.19 -14.57
CA GLN A 141 11.76 8.07 -15.97
C GLN A 141 11.32 6.76 -16.60
N VAL A 142 11.50 5.65 -15.89
CA VAL A 142 11.10 4.31 -16.34
C VAL A 142 9.57 4.25 -16.54
N LEU A 143 8.78 4.72 -15.58
CA LEU A 143 7.31 4.74 -15.70
C LEU A 143 6.83 5.60 -16.87
N ASN A 144 7.47 6.74 -17.11
CA ASN A 144 7.17 7.59 -18.26
C ASN A 144 7.51 6.90 -19.59
N ALA A 145 8.64 6.18 -19.65
CA ALA A 145 9.06 5.44 -20.84
C ALA A 145 8.19 4.21 -21.13
N LEU A 146 7.65 3.56 -20.09
CA LEU A 146 6.75 2.41 -20.21
C LEU A 146 5.29 2.77 -20.45
N LYS A 147 4.95 4.06 -20.57
CA LYS A 147 3.57 4.50 -20.73
C LYS A 147 3.03 3.99 -22.06
N GLN A 148 2.12 3.02 -22.01
CA GLN A 148 1.42 2.49 -23.17
C GLN A 148 0.01 3.09 -23.28
N ASP A 149 -0.53 3.08 -24.50
CA ASP A 149 -1.95 3.36 -24.70
C ASP A 149 -2.77 2.18 -24.15
N LEU A 150 -3.56 2.46 -23.12
CA LEU A 150 -4.39 1.46 -22.44
C LEU A 150 -5.81 1.40 -23.01
N GLU A 151 -6.19 2.26 -23.96
CA GLU A 151 -7.56 2.27 -24.49
C GLU A 151 -8.00 0.94 -25.14
N PRO A 152 -7.15 0.21 -25.90
CA PRO A 152 -7.54 -1.08 -26.45
C PRO A 152 -7.89 -2.11 -25.36
N TRP A 153 -7.09 -2.17 -24.29
CA TRP A 153 -7.37 -3.05 -23.15
C TRP A 153 -8.62 -2.58 -22.38
N ARG A 154 -8.81 -1.27 -22.22
CA ARG A 154 -10.02 -0.71 -21.59
C ARG A 154 -11.29 -0.99 -22.39
N GLU A 155 -11.24 -0.98 -23.72
CA GLU A 155 -12.33 -1.44 -24.58
C GLU A 155 -12.63 -2.92 -24.35
N GLN A 156 -11.62 -3.79 -24.32
CA GLN A 156 -11.83 -5.21 -24.01
C GLN A 156 -12.48 -5.42 -22.64
N ILE A 157 -12.04 -4.67 -21.61
CA ILE A 157 -12.66 -4.74 -20.28
C ILE A 157 -14.10 -4.23 -20.31
N ARG A 158 -14.41 -3.17 -21.06
CA ARG A 158 -15.79 -2.68 -21.25
C ARG A 158 -16.67 -3.73 -21.92
N ASP A 159 -16.17 -4.39 -22.96
CA ASP A 159 -16.87 -5.48 -23.65
C ASP A 159 -17.11 -6.70 -22.75
N LEU A 160 -16.10 -7.09 -21.98
CA LEU A 160 -16.21 -8.21 -21.03
C LEU A 160 -17.23 -7.89 -19.93
N LYS A 161 -17.22 -6.66 -19.41
CA LYS A 161 -18.24 -6.20 -18.48
C LYS A 161 -19.62 -6.25 -19.13
N ALA A 162 -19.80 -5.67 -20.32
CA ALA A 162 -21.10 -5.70 -20.99
C ALA A 162 -21.63 -7.14 -21.24
N LYS A 163 -20.74 -8.10 -21.50
CA LYS A 163 -21.10 -9.51 -21.75
C LYS A 163 -21.31 -10.33 -20.48
N LEU A 164 -20.59 -10.04 -19.41
CA LEU A 164 -20.50 -10.87 -18.20
C LEU A 164 -20.96 -10.15 -16.93
N ASP A 165 -21.52 -8.94 -17.04
CA ASP A 165 -21.98 -8.19 -15.87
C ASP A 165 -23.06 -8.96 -15.14
N PHE A 166 -23.13 -8.71 -13.84
CA PHE A 166 -24.10 -9.35 -12.97
C PHE A 166 -25.51 -8.91 -13.35
N THR A 167 -26.34 -9.87 -13.77
CA THR A 167 -27.77 -9.65 -13.94
C THR A 167 -28.49 -10.09 -12.67
N TYR A 168 -29.35 -9.22 -12.16
CA TYR A 168 -30.18 -9.52 -11.00
C TYR A 168 -31.49 -10.13 -11.49
N ILE A 169 -31.89 -11.27 -10.92
CA ILE A 169 -33.23 -11.78 -11.16
C ILE A 169 -34.12 -11.33 -10.01
N GLU A 170 -35.15 -10.52 -10.28
CA GLU A 170 -36.04 -10.00 -9.24
C GLU A 170 -36.70 -11.11 -8.42
N ASN A 171 -36.59 -11.01 -7.09
CA ASN A 171 -37.19 -11.95 -6.15
C ASN A 171 -38.72 -11.81 -6.10
N GLN A 172 -39.41 -12.53 -7.00
CA GLN A 172 -40.87 -12.60 -7.06
C GLN A 172 -41.38 -14.06 -7.03
N GLY A 173 -42.59 -14.25 -6.49
CA GLY A 173 -43.28 -15.55 -6.48
C GLY A 173 -42.67 -16.59 -5.54
N ASN A 174 -43.03 -17.86 -5.76
CA ASN A 174 -42.62 -18.98 -4.89
C ASN A 174 -41.37 -19.69 -5.44
N ARG A 175 -40.22 -19.00 -5.40
CA ARG A 175 -38.92 -19.48 -5.90
C ARG A 175 -37.82 -19.25 -4.86
N PRO A 176 -36.66 -19.94 -4.97
CA PRO A 176 -35.49 -19.63 -4.16
C PRO A 176 -35.05 -18.17 -4.32
N ILE A 177 -34.65 -17.55 -3.21
CA ILE A 177 -34.18 -16.17 -3.18
C ILE A 177 -32.85 -16.08 -3.93
N ASP A 178 -32.76 -15.18 -4.91
CA ASP A 178 -31.51 -14.73 -5.51
C ASP A 178 -30.77 -13.86 -4.48
N PRO A 179 -29.62 -14.32 -3.95
CA PRO A 179 -28.89 -13.62 -2.90
C PRO A 179 -28.29 -12.30 -3.41
N TRP A 180 -27.93 -12.19 -4.68
CA TRP A 180 -27.37 -10.96 -5.26
C TRP A 180 -28.45 -9.89 -5.39
N ALA A 181 -29.64 -10.28 -5.87
CA ALA A 181 -30.78 -9.37 -5.97
C ALA A 181 -31.23 -8.86 -4.58
N LEU A 182 -31.18 -9.73 -3.56
CA LEU A 182 -31.45 -9.35 -2.18
C LEU A 182 -30.42 -8.34 -1.65
N LEU A 183 -29.13 -8.63 -1.79
CA LEU A 183 -28.05 -7.76 -1.31
C LEU A 183 -28.03 -6.40 -2.01
N ASN A 184 -28.26 -6.37 -3.33
CA ASN A 184 -28.37 -5.12 -4.09
C ASN A 184 -29.62 -4.31 -3.65
N SER A 185 -30.74 -4.97 -3.41
CA SER A 185 -31.95 -4.31 -2.89
C SER A 185 -31.72 -3.71 -1.49
N LEU A 186 -31.05 -4.45 -0.59
CA LEU A 186 -30.67 -3.95 0.73
C LEU A 186 -29.69 -2.78 0.62
N SER A 187 -28.71 -2.89 -0.28
CA SER A 187 -27.73 -1.84 -0.56
C SER A 187 -28.37 -0.52 -1.00
N ASN A 188 -29.41 -0.58 -1.83
CA ASN A 188 -30.12 0.60 -2.34
C ASN A 188 -31.07 1.22 -1.30
N ARG A 189 -31.47 0.46 -0.29
CA ARG A 189 -32.41 0.89 0.76
C ARG A 189 -31.75 1.26 2.08
N LYS A 190 -30.51 0.82 2.33
CA LYS A 190 -29.80 1.11 3.57
C LYS A 190 -29.45 2.61 3.66
N PRO A 191 -29.43 3.20 4.87
CA PRO A 191 -28.95 4.55 5.06
C PRO A 191 -27.43 4.65 4.81
N ASN A 192 -26.94 5.85 4.49
CA ASN A 192 -25.53 6.10 4.18
C ASN A 192 -24.56 5.80 5.35
N ASN A 193 -25.07 5.72 6.58
CA ASN A 193 -24.31 5.40 7.78
C ASN A 193 -24.39 3.93 8.20
N ALA A 194 -25.03 3.06 7.40
CA ALA A 194 -25.14 1.63 7.70
C ALA A 194 -23.77 0.95 7.77
N VAL A 195 -23.58 0.13 8.81
CA VAL A 195 -22.41 -0.75 8.96
C VAL A 195 -22.78 -2.13 8.44
N ILE A 196 -21.93 -2.70 7.58
CA ILE A 196 -22.12 -4.03 7.01
C ILE A 196 -21.08 -4.94 7.64
N CYS A 197 -21.54 -6.04 8.24
CA CYS A 197 -20.69 -7.10 8.80
C CYS A 197 -21.06 -8.42 8.11
N THR A 198 -20.07 -9.16 7.67
CA THR A 198 -20.24 -10.49 7.06
C THR A 198 -19.22 -11.44 7.63
N ASP A 199 -19.61 -12.70 7.78
CA ASP A 199 -18.67 -13.78 8.06
C ASP A 199 -17.81 -14.10 6.82
N VAL A 200 -16.76 -14.90 6.99
CA VAL A 200 -15.79 -15.25 5.94
C VAL A 200 -16.42 -16.22 4.92
N GLY A 201 -16.17 -15.99 3.62
CA GLY A 201 -16.59 -16.89 2.53
C GLY A 201 -17.41 -16.20 1.43
N GLN A 202 -18.29 -16.95 0.75
CA GLN A 202 -19.04 -16.44 -0.41
C GLN A 202 -19.87 -15.18 -0.08
N HIS A 203 -20.43 -15.10 1.13
CA HIS A 203 -21.18 -13.94 1.61
C HIS A 203 -20.31 -12.67 1.73
N GLN A 204 -19.03 -12.80 2.05
CA GLN A 204 -18.07 -11.69 2.07
C GLN A 204 -17.83 -11.13 0.66
N MET A 205 -17.68 -12.02 -0.33
CA MET A 205 -17.50 -11.63 -1.74
C MET A 205 -18.75 -10.96 -2.29
N TRP A 206 -19.93 -11.55 -2.07
CA TRP A 206 -21.19 -11.00 -2.55
C TRP A 206 -21.52 -9.64 -1.89
N SER A 207 -21.20 -9.47 -0.61
CA SER A 207 -21.36 -8.18 0.05
C SER A 207 -20.42 -7.12 -0.53
N ALA A 208 -19.18 -7.46 -0.86
CA ALA A 208 -18.25 -6.54 -1.50
C ALA A 208 -18.71 -6.12 -2.92
N GLN A 209 -19.34 -7.03 -3.66
CA GLN A 209 -19.77 -6.80 -5.04
C GLN A 209 -21.14 -6.13 -5.15
N HIS A 210 -22.09 -6.49 -4.28
CA HIS A 210 -23.50 -6.09 -4.40
C HIS A 210 -23.96 -5.13 -3.29
N MET A 211 -23.09 -4.79 -2.33
CA MET A 211 -23.39 -3.73 -1.35
C MET A 211 -22.48 -2.51 -1.52
N LEU A 212 -23.10 -1.40 -1.93
CA LEU A 212 -22.47 -0.10 -2.10
C LEU A 212 -21.93 0.41 -0.77
N ARG A 213 -20.60 0.53 -0.70
CA ARG A 213 -19.91 1.18 0.41
C ARG A 213 -19.87 2.68 0.14
N VAL A 214 -20.51 3.46 1.00
CA VAL A 214 -20.26 4.90 1.03
C VAL A 214 -18.93 5.07 1.74
N ALA A 215 -17.86 5.28 0.97
CA ALA A 215 -16.55 5.55 1.53
C ALA A 215 -16.67 6.78 2.44
N ARG A 216 -16.43 6.61 3.74
CA ARG A 216 -16.11 7.75 4.61
C ARG A 216 -14.76 8.26 4.13
N HIS A 217 -14.76 9.27 3.26
CA HIS A 217 -13.53 9.94 2.86
C HIS A 217 -12.79 10.39 4.12
N ARG A 218 -11.65 9.77 4.39
CA ARG A 218 -10.67 10.22 5.40
C ARG A 218 -9.71 11.27 4.80
N GLY A 219 -10.17 12.00 3.79
CA GLY A 219 -9.44 13.05 3.10
C GLY A 219 -10.27 14.33 3.09
N PHE A 220 -9.60 15.45 2.89
CA PHE A 220 -10.26 16.75 2.71
C PHE A 220 -10.72 16.89 1.25
N THR A 221 -12.01 17.14 1.04
CA THR A 221 -12.51 17.52 -0.29
C THR A 221 -12.41 19.03 -0.44
N VAL A 222 -11.44 19.47 -1.25
CA VAL A 222 -11.35 20.83 -1.74
C VAL A 222 -12.30 20.98 -2.93
N THR A 223 -13.21 21.93 -2.86
CA THR A 223 -14.17 22.24 -3.93
C THR A 223 -13.53 23.13 -4.98
N THR A 224 -12.77 24.15 -4.57
CA THR A 224 -11.99 25.02 -5.46
C THR A 224 -10.72 25.49 -4.76
N MET A 225 -9.67 25.73 -5.55
CA MET A 225 -8.43 26.36 -5.09
C MET A 225 -8.02 27.42 -6.11
N GLU A 226 -8.01 28.68 -5.68
CA GLU A 226 -7.57 29.81 -6.49
C GLU A 226 -6.22 30.28 -5.98
N MET A 227 -5.27 30.46 -6.89
CA MET A 227 -3.92 30.96 -6.57
C MET A 227 -3.74 32.33 -7.18
N THR A 228 -3.28 33.29 -6.39
CA THR A 228 -2.95 34.63 -6.85
C THR A 228 -1.59 35.03 -6.31
N LEU A 229 -0.71 35.52 -7.18
CA LEU A 229 0.56 36.10 -6.77
C LEU A 229 0.32 37.58 -6.46
N ILE A 230 0.67 38.01 -5.24
CA ILE A 230 0.61 39.41 -4.82
C ILE A 230 2.02 39.78 -4.37
N GLU A 231 2.67 40.65 -5.12
CA GLU A 231 4.08 41.02 -4.95
C GLU A 231 5.01 39.79 -4.95
N THR A 232 5.49 39.38 -3.77
CA THR A 232 6.36 38.21 -3.57
C THR A 232 5.67 37.07 -2.82
N GLN A 233 4.38 37.20 -2.50
CA GLN A 233 3.62 36.22 -1.73
C GLN A 233 2.58 35.51 -2.59
N VAL A 234 2.46 34.20 -2.38
CA VAL A 234 1.41 33.38 -3.00
C VAL A 234 0.21 33.36 -2.06
N ARG A 235 -0.93 33.87 -2.53
CA ARG A 235 -2.22 33.76 -1.83
C ARG A 235 -3.00 32.59 -2.41
N LEU A 236 -3.40 31.66 -1.54
CA LEU A 236 -4.28 30.55 -1.87
C LEU A 236 -5.64 30.77 -1.23
N LYS A 237 -6.69 30.81 -2.04
CA LYS A 237 -8.08 30.78 -1.56
C LYS A 237 -8.64 29.38 -1.79
N ILE A 238 -8.84 28.64 -0.71
CA ILE A 238 -9.29 27.25 -0.75
C ILE A 238 -10.73 27.18 -0.25
N THR A 239 -11.65 26.70 -1.08
CA THR A 239 -13.04 26.44 -0.68
C THR A 239 -13.20 24.96 -0.38
N VAL A 240 -13.77 24.62 0.78
CA VAL A 240 -13.99 23.23 1.21
C VAL A 240 -15.48 22.94 1.38
N LYS A 241 -15.83 21.65 1.37
CA LYS A 241 -17.23 21.19 1.36
C LYS A 241 -17.91 21.16 2.74
N SER A 242 -17.16 21.21 3.85
CA SER A 242 -17.73 21.14 5.20
C SER A 242 -16.82 21.79 6.25
N ASP A 243 -17.39 22.23 7.38
CA ASP A 243 -16.65 22.83 8.51
C ASP A 243 -15.61 21.86 9.08
N ARG A 244 -15.95 20.57 9.17
CA ARG A 244 -14.98 19.53 9.58
C ARG A 244 -13.77 19.46 8.64
N THR A 245 -13.99 19.63 7.34
CA THR A 245 -12.90 19.66 6.35
C THR A 245 -12.05 20.91 6.52
N LEU A 246 -12.67 22.05 6.83
CA LEU A 246 -12.00 23.31 7.11
C LEU A 246 -11.10 23.18 8.34
N ASP A 247 -11.64 22.66 9.45
CA ASP A 247 -10.90 22.46 10.70
C ASP A 247 -9.67 21.57 10.51
N LEU A 248 -9.82 20.46 9.78
CA LEU A 248 -8.71 19.56 9.49
C LEU A 248 -7.64 20.22 8.61
N LEU A 249 -8.05 20.97 7.59
CA LEU A 249 -7.14 21.67 6.69
C LEU A 249 -6.38 22.78 7.43
N VAL A 250 -7.08 23.60 8.21
CA VAL A 250 -6.49 24.66 9.05
C VAL A 250 -5.47 24.06 10.02
N ASN A 251 -5.81 22.97 10.69
CA ASN A 251 -4.90 22.29 11.62
C ASN A 251 -3.62 21.74 10.97
N GLN A 252 -3.67 21.37 9.68
CA GLN A 252 -2.47 20.93 8.95
C GLN A 252 -1.65 22.11 8.45
N LEU A 253 -2.31 23.14 7.91
CA LEU A 253 -1.64 24.34 7.39
C LEU A 253 -0.98 25.17 8.49
N ALA A 254 -1.58 25.23 9.69
CA ALA A 254 -1.00 25.92 10.85
C ALA A 254 0.34 25.34 11.34
N LYS A 255 0.72 24.13 10.88
CA LYS A 255 2.02 23.52 11.20
C LYS A 255 3.14 24.02 10.28
N LEU A 256 2.81 24.73 9.20
CA LEU A 256 3.78 25.25 8.25
C LEU A 256 4.20 26.66 8.68
N PRO A 257 5.49 26.92 8.92
CA PRO A 257 5.95 28.19 9.50
C PRO A 257 5.75 29.40 8.56
N ASP A 258 5.70 29.15 7.25
CA ASP A 258 5.59 30.19 6.21
C ASP A 258 4.15 30.39 5.70
N VAL A 259 3.15 29.79 6.37
CA VAL A 259 1.74 29.89 5.98
C VAL A 259 0.98 30.78 6.96
N LEU A 260 0.48 31.90 6.45
CA LEU A 260 -0.39 32.81 7.19
C LEU A 260 -1.85 32.56 6.78
N MET A 261 -2.64 32.03 7.72
CA MET A 261 -4.08 31.85 7.52
C MET A 261 -4.81 33.18 7.74
N VAL A 262 -5.52 33.65 6.72
CA VAL A 262 -6.34 34.86 6.79
C VAL A 262 -7.80 34.43 6.58
N ASN A 263 -8.63 34.64 7.60
CA ASN A 263 -10.06 34.36 7.55
C ASN A 263 -10.82 35.39 6.72
#